data_AF-A0A2N3D8L1-F1
#
_entry.id   AF-A0A2N3D8L1-F1
#
_cell.length_a   1.000
_cell.length_b   1.000
_cell.length_c   1.000
_cell.angle_alpha   90.00
_cell.angle_beta   90.00
_cell.angle_gamma   90.00
#
_symmetry.space_group_name_H-M   'P 1'
#
loop_
_entity.id
_entity.type
_entity.pdbx_description
1 polymer ?
#
loop_
_entity_poly.entity_id
_entity_poly.type
_entity_poly.pdbx_seq_one_letter_code
_entity_poly.pdbx_strand_id
1 'polypeptide(L)'
;MKLVRRIGLSVCAIGMVIALASFALRYAIDEGSVDTIATGGAIAFFVGGILWMTSVIVRLLKGQVRLRPWDALKRASVYFAVFAALRFGAWAIFPEMERDLFEALFLSIATALALSFYSTAYRKPA
;
A
#
# COMPACT_ATOMS: atom_id res chain seq x y z
N MET A 1 -2.30 -12.39 16.69
CA MET A 1 -2.80 -11.63 15.50
C MET A 1 -2.69 -10.10 15.62
N LYS A 2 -2.90 -9.48 16.80
CA LYS A 2 -2.63 -8.03 16.98
C LYS A 2 -1.16 -7.67 16.70
N LEU A 3 -0.22 -8.55 17.08
CA LEU A 3 1.21 -8.40 16.85
C LEU A 3 1.57 -8.34 15.35
N VAL A 4 1.12 -9.32 14.55
CA VAL A 4 1.37 -9.39 13.09
C VAL A 4 0.85 -8.14 12.37
N ARG A 5 -0.35 -7.66 12.74
CA ARG A 5 -0.91 -6.42 12.19
C ARG A 5 -0.04 -5.20 12.53
N ARG A 6 0.45 -5.09 13.77
CA ARG A 6 1.32 -3.98 14.19
C ARG A 6 2.66 -4.04 13.48
N ILE A 7 3.27 -5.22 13.39
CA ILE A 7 4.53 -5.44 12.67
C ILE A 7 4.37 -5.07 11.19
N GLY A 8 3.32 -5.55 10.52
CA GLY A 8 3.06 -5.19 9.11
C GLY A 8 2.89 -3.68 8.89
N LEU A 9 2.18 -3.00 9.80
CA LEU A 9 2.00 -1.54 9.76
C LEU A 9 3.32 -0.80 10.00
N SER A 10 4.12 -1.24 10.98
CA SER A 10 5.43 -0.67 11.28
C SER A 10 6.39 -0.84 10.11
N VAL A 11 6.41 -2.02 9.49
CA VAL A 11 7.26 -2.31 8.32
C VAL A 11 6.82 -1.50 7.10
N CYS A 12 5.52 -1.35 6.85
CA CYS A 12 5.02 -0.41 5.84
C CYS A 12 5.43 1.03 6.13
N ALA A 13 5.25 1.51 7.36
CA ALA A 13 5.58 2.89 7.72
C ALA A 13 7.09 3.15 7.55
N ILE A 14 7.94 2.22 7.98
CA ILE A 14 9.40 2.31 7.83
C ILE A 14 9.78 2.29 6.35
N GLY A 15 9.25 1.36 5.55
CA GLY A 15 9.52 1.29 4.10
C GLY A 15 9.09 2.56 3.36
N MET A 16 7.95 3.14 3.73
CA MET A 16 7.46 4.40 3.17
C MET A 16 8.33 5.60 3.55
N VAL A 17 8.76 5.67 4.81
CA VAL A 17 9.68 6.73 5.27
C VAL A 17 11.03 6.61 4.57
N ILE A 18 11.56 5.39 4.43
CA ILE A 18 12.82 5.16 3.71
C ILE A 18 12.66 5.58 2.25
N ALA A 19 11.60 5.15 1.55
CA ALA A 19 11.38 5.53 0.16
C ALA A 19 11.24 7.06 -0.04
N LEU A 20 10.55 7.75 0.86
CA LEU A 20 10.42 9.22 0.83
C LEU A 20 11.73 9.93 1.16
N ALA A 21 12.50 9.41 2.12
CA ALA A 21 13.81 9.94 2.46
C ALA A 21 14.82 9.77 1.32
N SER A 22 14.82 8.61 0.64
CA SER A 22 15.62 8.38 -0.56
C SER A 22 15.27 9.39 -1.66
N PHE A 23 13.98 9.68 -1.84
CA PHE A 23 13.54 10.67 -2.81
C PHE A 23 14.06 12.08 -2.49
N ALA A 24 14.04 12.50 -1.22
CA ALA A 24 14.61 13.78 -0.81
C ALA A 24 16.14 13.83 -0.94
N LEU A 25 16.81 12.69 -0.76
CA LEU A 25 18.27 12.56 -0.83
C LEU A 25 18.81 12.38 -2.26
N ARG A 26 17.95 12.12 -3.25
CA ARG A 26 18.33 11.94 -4.67
C ARG A 26 19.03 13.15 -5.27
N TYR A 27 18.85 14.33 -4.69
CA TYR A 27 19.53 15.57 -5.09
C TYR A 27 20.81 15.88 -4.29
N ALA A 28 21.15 15.08 -3.27
CA ALA A 28 22.23 15.35 -2.32
C ALA A 28 23.31 14.27 -2.28
N ILE A 29 23.04 13.05 -2.78
CA ILE A 29 23.91 11.87 -2.68
C ILE A 29 24.02 11.20 -4.05
N ASP A 30 25.17 10.56 -4.30
CA ASP A 30 25.49 9.78 -5.50
C ASP A 30 24.36 8.81 -5.93
N GLU A 31 24.01 8.85 -7.23
CA GLU A 31 22.78 8.26 -7.78
C GLU A 31 22.64 6.76 -7.50
N GLY A 32 23.74 6.00 -7.58
CA GLY A 32 23.72 4.53 -7.41
C GLY A 32 23.40 4.04 -5.99
N SER A 33 23.74 4.83 -4.97
CA SER A 33 23.43 4.49 -3.56
C SER A 33 21.97 4.77 -3.23
N VAL A 34 21.40 5.82 -3.82
CA VAL A 34 20.01 6.25 -3.58
C VAL A 34 19.01 5.25 -4.17
N ASP A 35 19.28 4.75 -5.38
CA ASP A 35 18.39 3.78 -6.04
C ASP A 35 18.34 2.44 -5.29
N THR A 36 19.45 1.99 -4.72
CA THR A 36 19.49 0.77 -3.89
C THR A 36 18.66 0.92 -2.61
N ILE A 37 18.75 2.08 -1.94
CA ILE A 37 17.98 2.37 -0.72
C ILE A 37 16.49 2.54 -1.04
N ALA A 38 16.15 3.22 -2.15
CA ALA A 38 14.77 3.36 -2.62
C ALA A 38 14.14 1.99 -2.94
N THR A 39 14.87 1.12 -3.61
CA THR A 39 14.43 -0.25 -3.94
C THR A 39 14.23 -1.08 -2.67
N GLY A 40 15.18 -1.03 -1.72
CA GLY A 40 15.06 -1.69 -0.43
C GLY A 40 13.85 -1.20 0.40
N GLY A 41 13.61 0.11 0.40
CA GLY A 41 12.44 0.72 1.03
C GLY A 41 11.12 0.28 0.40
N ALA A 42 11.06 0.21 -0.94
CA ALA A 42 9.91 -0.28 -1.68
C ALA A 42 9.62 -1.75 -1.36
N ILE A 43 10.65 -2.62 -1.36
CA ILE A 43 10.51 -4.04 -1.00
C ILE A 43 9.97 -4.19 0.43
N ALA A 44 10.55 -3.46 1.39
CA ALA A 44 10.08 -3.48 2.78
C ALA A 44 8.61 -3.04 2.88
N PHE A 45 8.22 -2.01 2.14
CA PHE A 45 6.83 -1.55 2.06
C PHE A 45 5.89 -2.66 1.54
N PHE A 46 6.26 -3.34 0.45
CA PHE A 46 5.46 -4.43 -0.12
C PHE A 46 5.35 -5.62 0.84
N VAL A 47 6.45 -6.04 1.48
CA VAL A 47 6.44 -7.12 2.46
C VAL A 47 5.56 -6.77 3.66
N GLY A 48 5.65 -5.54 4.17
CA GLY A 48 4.76 -5.02 5.21
C GLY A 48 3.29 -5.07 4.80
N GLY A 49 2.99 -4.68 3.56
CA GLY A 49 1.65 -4.69 2.98
C GLY A 49 1.06 -6.10 2.87
N ILE A 50 1.86 -7.07 2.43
CA ILE A 50 1.46 -8.49 2.32
C ILE A 50 1.15 -9.09 3.70
N LEU A 51 2.02 -8.85 4.69
CA LEU A 51 1.81 -9.31 6.06
C LEU A 51 0.54 -8.69 6.67
N TRP A 52 0.33 -7.41 6.39
CA TRP A 52 -0.86 -6.69 6.84
C TRP A 52 -2.13 -7.27 6.19
N MET A 53 -2.15 -7.44 4.87
CA MET A 53 -3.25 -8.06 4.12
C MET A 53 -3.57 -9.49 4.58
N THR A 54 -2.55 -10.33 4.72
CA THR A 54 -2.70 -11.71 5.20
C THR A 54 -3.35 -11.74 6.58
N SER A 55 -2.96 -10.83 7.48
CA SER A 55 -3.56 -10.73 8.81
C SER A 55 -5.06 -10.44 8.77
N VAL A 56 -5.53 -9.71 7.74
CA VAL A 56 -6.92 -9.34 7.55
C VAL A 56 -7.72 -10.52 7.01
N ILE A 57 -7.21 -11.17 5.96
CA ILE A 57 -7.82 -12.35 5.36
C ILE A 57 -8.05 -13.44 6.42
N VAL A 58 -7.03 -13.72 7.25
CA VAL A 58 -7.15 -14.72 8.32
C VAL A 58 -8.19 -14.31 9.37
N ARG A 59 -8.35 -13.02 9.69
CA ARG A 59 -9.40 -12.56 10.63
C ARG A 59 -10.80 -12.68 10.04
N LEU A 60 -10.91 -12.52 8.73
CA LEU A 60 -12.15 -12.68 7.97
C LEU A 60 -12.57 -14.15 7.94
N LEU A 61 -11.63 -15.06 7.60
CA LEU A 61 -11.85 -16.50 7.59
C LEU A 61 -12.20 -17.05 8.98
N LYS A 62 -11.62 -16.49 10.04
CA LYS A 62 -11.93 -16.86 11.44
C LYS A 62 -13.26 -16.27 11.95
N GLY A 63 -14.04 -15.57 11.12
CA GLY A 63 -15.34 -15.00 11.49
C GLY A 63 -15.27 -13.87 12.53
N GLN A 64 -14.07 -13.37 12.85
CA GLN A 64 -13.86 -12.32 13.85
C GLN A 64 -14.28 -10.93 13.37
N VAL A 65 -14.50 -10.79 12.06
CA VAL A 65 -14.77 -9.54 11.37
C VAL A 65 -15.79 -9.80 10.27
N ARG A 66 -16.80 -8.93 10.14
CA ARG A 66 -17.75 -8.95 9.02
C ARG A 66 -17.46 -7.79 8.07
N LEU A 67 -17.62 -8.04 6.77
CA LEU A 67 -17.53 -7.03 5.73
C LEU A 67 -18.87 -6.34 5.52
N ARG A 68 -18.83 -5.05 5.19
CA ARG A 68 -19.94 -4.32 4.58
C ARG A 68 -19.59 -4.08 3.11
N PRO A 69 -19.90 -5.01 2.21
CA PRO A 69 -19.44 -4.94 0.83
C PRO A 69 -19.88 -3.66 0.12
N TRP A 70 -21.06 -3.13 0.47
CA TRP A 70 -21.57 -1.88 -0.11
C TRP A 70 -20.80 -0.63 0.34
N ASP A 71 -20.50 -0.53 1.63
CA ASP A 71 -19.68 0.56 2.16
C ASP A 71 -18.22 0.44 1.67
N ALA A 72 -17.71 -0.79 1.53
CA ALA A 72 -16.39 -1.06 0.97
C ALA A 72 -16.31 -0.53 -0.47
N LEU A 73 -17.28 -0.88 -1.32
CA LEU A 73 -17.28 -0.46 -2.72
C LEU A 73 -17.30 1.07 -2.88
N LYS A 74 -18.07 1.79 -2.04
CA LYS A 74 -18.08 3.25 -2.01
C LYS A 74 -16.74 3.86 -1.62
N ARG A 75 -15.98 3.22 -0.74
CA ARG A 75 -14.64 3.67 -0.36
C ARG A 75 -13.57 3.22 -1.34
N ALA A 76 -13.79 2.12 -2.05
CA ALA A 76 -12.88 1.62 -3.08
C ALA A 76 -12.70 2.64 -4.21
N SER A 77 -13.76 3.33 -4.64
CA SER A 77 -13.64 4.38 -5.65
C SER A 77 -12.76 5.55 -5.19
N VAL A 78 -12.88 5.96 -3.92
CA VAL A 78 -12.06 7.02 -3.33
C VAL A 78 -10.60 6.57 -3.23
N TYR A 79 -10.34 5.37 -2.70
CA TYR A 79 -8.97 4.85 -2.61
C TYR A 79 -8.35 4.64 -3.99
N PHE A 80 -9.13 4.18 -4.97
CA PHE A 80 -8.68 4.03 -6.35
C PHE A 80 -8.25 5.37 -6.93
N ALA A 81 -9.07 6.42 -6.78
CA ALA A 81 -8.72 7.75 -7.26
C ALA A 81 -7.43 8.28 -6.62
N VAL A 82 -7.23 8.05 -5.32
CA VAL A 82 -6.00 8.44 -4.62
C VAL A 82 -4.78 7.68 -5.14
N PHE A 83 -4.86 6.35 -5.28
CA PHE A 83 -3.72 5.55 -5.76
C PHE A 83 -3.40 5.81 -7.24
N ALA A 84 -4.42 5.98 -8.07
CA ALA A 84 -4.25 6.36 -9.47
C ALA A 84 -3.60 7.75 -9.58
N ALA A 85 -4.06 8.74 -8.79
CA ALA A 85 -3.47 10.08 -8.77
C ALA A 85 -2.01 10.07 -8.29
N LEU A 86 -1.68 9.26 -7.27
CA LEU A 86 -0.29 9.10 -6.83
C LEU A 86 0.59 8.49 -7.92
N ARG A 87 0.09 7.49 -8.66
CA ARG A 87 0.86 6.82 -9.70
C ARG A 87 1.03 7.70 -10.95
N PHE A 88 -0.01 8.43 -11.35
CA PHE A 88 0.10 9.43 -12.40
C PHE A 88 0.99 10.62 -12.00
N GLY A 89 0.92 11.05 -10.74
CA GLY A 89 1.84 12.05 -10.18
C GLY A 89 3.29 11.56 -10.19
N ALA A 90 3.53 10.29 -9.86
CA ALA A 90 4.85 9.68 -9.97
C ALA A 90 5.36 9.70 -11.41
N TRP A 91 4.53 9.39 -12.41
CA TRP A 91 4.95 9.46 -13.83
C TRP A 91 5.31 10.88 -14.30
N ALA A 92 4.70 11.91 -13.70
CA ALA A 92 5.05 13.30 -14.00
C ALA A 92 6.40 13.71 -13.40
N ILE A 93 6.79 13.09 -12.28
CA ILE A 93 8.03 13.39 -11.56
C ILE A 93 9.19 12.50 -12.04
N PHE A 94 8.91 11.25 -12.41
CA PHE A 94 9.88 10.23 -12.82
C PHE A 94 9.68 9.86 -14.29
N PRO A 95 10.38 10.52 -15.23
CA PRO A 95 10.23 10.23 -16.66
C PRO A 95 10.78 8.86 -17.08
N GLU A 96 11.66 8.26 -16.28
CA GLU A 96 12.25 6.93 -16.51
C GLU A 96 11.33 5.77 -16.12
N MET A 97 10.21 6.06 -15.45
CA MET A 97 9.30 5.03 -14.97
C MET A 97 8.47 4.46 -16.12
N GLU A 98 8.46 3.13 -16.25
CA GLU A 98 7.71 2.45 -17.31
C GLU A 98 6.21 2.76 -17.20
N ARG A 99 5.66 3.29 -18.30
CA ARG A 99 4.28 3.81 -18.35
C ARG A 99 3.32 2.73 -18.82
N ASP A 100 3.17 1.67 -18.04
CA ASP A 100 2.11 0.70 -18.27
C ASP A 100 0.81 1.15 -17.57
N LEU A 101 -0.11 1.69 -18.37
CA LEU A 101 -1.45 2.09 -17.94
C LEU A 101 -2.28 0.94 -17.39
N PHE A 102 -2.17 -0.24 -18.00
CA PHE A 102 -2.96 -1.39 -17.59
C PHE A 102 -2.50 -1.89 -16.23
N GLU A 103 -1.18 -2.02 -16.04
CA GLU A 103 -0.59 -2.40 -14.76
C GLU A 103 -0.92 -1.37 -13.67
N ALA A 104 -0.80 -0.06 -14.00
CA ALA A 104 -1.09 1.02 -13.07
C ALA A 104 -2.55 1.00 -12.58
N LEU A 105 -3.50 0.82 -13.50
CA LEU A 105 -4.91 0.74 -13.17
C LEU A 105 -5.23 -0.53 -12.39
N PHE A 106 -4.71 -1.68 -12.81
CA PHE A 106 -4.95 -2.96 -12.15
C PHE A 106 -4.44 -2.95 -10.70
N LEU A 107 -3.20 -2.49 -10.48
CA LEU A 107 -2.62 -2.39 -9.15
C LEU A 107 -3.37 -1.38 -8.27
N SER A 108 -3.79 -0.24 -8.84
CA SER A 108 -4.58 0.76 -8.12
C SER A 108 -5.95 0.22 -7.70
N ILE A 109 -6.63 -0.53 -8.56
CA ILE A 109 -7.90 -1.19 -8.23
C ILE A 109 -7.70 -2.25 -7.15
N ALA A 110 -6.68 -3.10 -7.30
CA ALA A 110 -6.40 -4.18 -6.35
C ALA A 110 -6.09 -3.63 -4.94
N THR A 111 -5.24 -2.59 -4.85
CA THR A 111 -4.94 -1.93 -3.58
C THR A 111 -6.14 -1.17 -3.00
N ALA A 112 -6.91 -0.48 -3.85
CA ALA A 112 -8.10 0.22 -3.41
C ALA A 112 -9.17 -0.71 -2.84
N LEU A 113 -9.43 -1.84 -3.50
CA LEU A 113 -10.36 -2.85 -3.01
C LEU A 113 -9.87 -3.43 -1.68
N ALA A 114 -8.60 -3.83 -1.61
CA ALA A 114 -7.96 -4.33 -0.40
C ALA A 114 -8.13 -3.37 0.80
N LEU A 115 -7.84 -2.09 0.60
CA LEU A 115 -7.94 -1.07 1.65
C LEU A 115 -9.40 -0.77 2.01
N SER A 116 -10.31 -0.76 1.03
CA SER A 116 -11.72 -0.50 1.24
C SER A 116 -12.38 -1.59 2.08
N PHE A 117 -12.13 -2.86 1.75
CA PHE A 117 -12.63 -4.01 2.48
C PHE A 117 -12.06 -4.02 3.90
N TYR A 118 -10.80 -3.63 4.08
CA TYR A 118 -10.22 -3.48 5.40
C TYR A 118 -10.90 -2.39 6.23
N SER A 119 -11.03 -1.18 5.68
CA SER A 119 -11.52 0.00 6.41
C SER A 119 -12.98 -0.13 6.87
N THR A 120 -13.74 -1.02 6.23
CA THR A 120 -15.14 -1.30 6.49
C THR A 120 -15.37 -2.62 7.23
N ALA A 121 -14.29 -3.35 7.53
CA ALA A 121 -14.33 -4.58 8.30
C ALA A 121 -14.57 -4.23 9.79
N TYR A 122 -15.77 -4.54 10.30
CA TYR A 122 -16.13 -4.26 11.69
C TYR A 122 -16.07 -5.54 12.55
N ARG A 123 -15.68 -5.39 13.82
CA ARG A 123 -15.66 -6.48 14.78
C ARG A 123 -17.10 -6.80 15.17
N LYS A 124 -17.51 -8.07 15.12
CA LYS A 124 -18.82 -8.48 15.69
C LYS A 124 -18.84 -8.06 17.17
N PRO A 125 -19.89 -7.39 17.67
CA PRO A 125 -20.13 -7.33 19.10
C PRO A 125 -20.31 -8.76 19.62
N ALA A 126 -19.69 -9.05 20.76
CA ALA A 126 -19.73 -10.35 21.42
C ALA A 126 -21.13 -10.63 21.97
#